data_AF-A0A937BDS2-F1
#
_entry.id   AF-A0A937BDS2-F1
#
_cell.length_a   1.000
_cell.length_b   1.000
_cell.length_c   1.000
_cell.angle_alpha   90.00
_cell.angle_beta   90.00
_cell.angle_gamma   90.00
#
_symmetry.space_group_name_H-M   'P 1'
#
loop_
_entity.id
_entity.type
_entity.pdbx_description
1 polymer ?
#
loop_
_entity_poly.entity_id
_entity_poly.type
_entity_poly.pdbx_seq_one_letter_code
_entity_poly.pdbx_strand_id
1 'polypeptide(L)'
;MTSIAHRYTTIIKESAIRHGFMGAGIARAEHMDAEAIRLEQWLKQGYHGEMAYMANHFDMRVDPTKLVPGAKSVISLLYNYYPGLA
;
A
#
# COMPACT_ATOMS: atom_id res chain seq x y z
N MET A 1 -7.07 -14.03 25.23
CA MET A 1 -6.00 -14.55 24.35
C MET A 1 -5.89 -13.61 23.16
N THR A 2 -4.72 -13.06 22.87
CA THR A 2 -4.51 -12.17 21.72
C THR A 2 -4.41 -12.97 20.42
N SER A 3 -5.08 -12.52 19.36
CA SER A 3 -5.09 -13.25 18.08
C SER A 3 -3.69 -13.31 17.45
N ILE A 4 -3.45 -14.31 16.60
CA ILE A 4 -2.20 -14.44 15.83
C ILE A 4 -1.93 -13.16 15.00
N ALA A 5 -2.97 -12.58 14.40
CA ALA A 5 -2.88 -11.34 13.65
C ALA A 5 -2.42 -10.15 14.50
N HIS A 6 -2.92 -10.04 15.74
CA HIS A 6 -2.48 -9.00 16.67
C HIS A 6 -1.00 -9.18 17.04
N ARG A 7 -0.58 -10.41 17.34
CA ARG A 7 0.82 -10.72 17.65
C ARG A 7 1.76 -10.31 16.51
N TYR A 8 1.45 -10.66 15.27
CA TYR A 8 2.27 -10.28 14.12
C TYR A 8 2.22 -8.78 13.84
N THR A 9 1.07 -8.13 14.05
CA THR A 9 0.97 -6.67 13.95
C THR A 9 1.98 -5.97 14.86
N THR A 10 2.07 -6.42 16.13
CA THR A 10 3.04 -5.89 17.09
C THR A 10 4.47 -6.14 16.62
N ILE A 11 4.81 -7.38 16.27
CA ILE A 11 6.17 -7.75 15.80
C ILE A 11 6.60 -6.89 14.61
N ILE A 12 5.73 -6.72 13.61
CA ILE A 12 6.02 -5.96 12.39
C ILE A 12 6.25 -4.49 12.73
N LYS A 13 5.37 -3.87 13.54
CA LYS A 13 5.50 -2.46 13.92
C LYS A 13 6.77 -2.21 14.71
N GLU A 14 7.10 -3.06 15.67
CA GLU A 14 8.34 -2.95 16.43
C GLU A 14 9.56 -3.15 15.52
N SER A 15 9.51 -4.11 14.58
CA SER A 15 10.59 -4.33 13.62
C SER A 15 10.80 -3.12 12.72
N ALA A 16 9.73 -2.49 12.25
CA ALA A 16 9.82 -1.27 11.45
C ALA A 16 10.61 -0.18 12.19
N ILE A 17 10.27 0.08 13.46
CA ILE A 17 11.00 1.05 14.29
C ILE A 17 12.47 0.64 14.47
N ARG A 18 12.75 -0.64 14.79
CA ARG A 18 14.13 -1.14 14.94
C ARG A 18 14.99 -0.98 13.68
N HIS A 19 14.38 -1.02 12.49
CA HIS A 19 15.07 -0.84 11.21
C HIS A 19 15.09 0.62 10.71
N GLY A 20 14.69 1.59 11.55
CA GLY A 20 14.78 3.01 11.23
C GLY A 20 13.61 3.56 10.42
N PHE A 21 12.52 2.80 10.24
CA PHE A 21 11.26 3.36 9.78
C PHE A 21 10.59 4.11 10.92
N MET A 22 9.85 5.17 10.60
CA MET A 22 9.08 5.93 11.59
C MET A 22 7.80 5.21 12.01
N GLY A 23 7.36 4.22 11.24
CA GLY A 23 6.19 3.41 11.55
C GLY A 23 5.82 2.44 10.45
N ALA A 24 4.79 1.65 10.73
CA ALA A 24 4.18 0.73 9.79
C ALA A 24 2.65 0.69 9.95
N GLY A 25 1.94 0.70 8.82
CA GLY A 25 0.52 0.41 8.70
C GLY A 25 0.30 -0.99 8.12
N ILE A 26 -0.78 -1.64 8.52
CA ILE A 26 -1.16 -2.96 7.98
C ILE A 26 -2.62 -2.88 7.54
N ALA A 27 -2.88 -3.20 6.28
CA ALA A 27 -4.21 -3.25 5.69
C ALA A 27 -4.50 -4.65 5.16
N ARG A 28 -5.78 -4.98 5.00
CA ARG A 28 -6.20 -6.23 4.34
C ARG A 28 -5.85 -6.14 2.84
N ALA A 29 -5.33 -7.21 2.28
CA ALA A 29 -5.16 -7.31 0.84
C ALA A 29 -6.50 -7.73 0.22
N GLU A 30 -7.18 -6.79 -0.41
CA GLU A 30 -8.49 -6.98 -1.02
C GLU A 30 -8.72 -5.98 -2.15
N HIS A 31 -9.73 -6.25 -2.97
CA HIS A 31 -10.18 -5.31 -3.97
C HIS A 31 -10.72 -4.02 -3.33
N MET A 32 -10.37 -2.88 -3.90
CA MET A 32 -10.67 -1.56 -3.36
C MET A 32 -11.63 -0.80 -4.31
N ASP A 33 -12.94 -0.98 -4.11
CA ASP A 33 -13.98 -0.43 -5.02
C ASP A 33 -13.93 1.10 -5.14
N ALA A 34 -13.82 1.81 -4.00
CA ALA A 34 -13.82 3.27 -3.98
C ALA A 34 -12.59 3.85 -4.70
N GLU A 35 -11.44 3.24 -4.47
CA GLU A 35 -10.17 3.58 -5.10
C GLU A 35 -10.20 3.26 -6.60
N ALA A 36 -10.84 2.16 -7.00
CA ALA A 36 -11.03 1.79 -8.39
C ALA A 36 -11.85 2.85 -9.15
N ILE A 37 -13.00 3.26 -8.60
CA ILE A 37 -13.83 4.30 -9.19
C ILE A 37 -13.06 5.62 -9.33
N ARG A 38 -12.32 6.02 -8.28
CA ARG A 38 -11.51 7.23 -8.30
C ARG A 38 -10.41 7.17 -9.36
N LEU A 39 -9.70 6.05 -9.45
CA LEU A 39 -8.64 5.86 -10.45
C LEU A 39 -9.22 5.87 -11.87
N GLU A 40 -10.34 5.21 -12.10
CA GLU A 40 -11.02 5.20 -13.40
C GLU A 40 -11.42 6.62 -13.84
N GLN A 41 -12.03 7.39 -12.93
CA GLN A 41 -12.40 8.79 -13.20
C GLN A 41 -11.17 9.65 -13.49
N TRP A 42 -10.12 9.52 -12.70
CA TRP A 42 -8.86 10.25 -12.87
C TRP A 42 -8.18 9.92 -14.21
N LEU A 43 -8.19 8.64 -14.62
CA LEU A 43 -7.67 8.21 -15.93
C LEU A 43 -8.50 8.77 -17.08
N LYS A 44 -9.84 8.70 -16.99
CA LYS A 44 -10.77 9.25 -18.00
C LYS A 44 -10.64 10.77 -18.19
N GLN A 45 -10.27 11.48 -17.13
CA GLN A 45 -10.03 12.93 -17.17
C GLN A 45 -8.64 13.31 -17.71
N GLY A 46 -7.80 12.33 -18.08
CA GLY A 46 -6.47 12.60 -18.65
C GLY A 46 -5.47 13.14 -17.62
N TYR A 47 -5.75 13.00 -16.32
CA TYR A 47 -4.89 13.56 -15.27
C TYR A 47 -3.53 12.86 -15.10
N HIS A 48 -3.32 11.74 -15.82
CA HIS A 48 -2.01 11.10 -15.93
C HIS A 48 -1.05 11.83 -16.89
N GLY A 49 -1.52 12.83 -17.65
CA GLY A 49 -0.70 13.54 -18.62
C GLY A 49 -0.05 12.56 -19.61
N GLU A 50 1.28 12.60 -19.70
CA GLU A 50 2.04 11.72 -20.59
C GLU A 50 2.33 10.33 -20.01
N MET A 51 1.94 10.06 -18.75
CA MET A 51 2.21 8.79 -18.06
C MET A 51 1.26 7.68 -18.53
N ALA A 52 1.30 7.29 -19.80
CA ALA A 52 0.42 6.27 -20.39
C ALA A 52 0.44 4.93 -19.61
N TYR A 53 1.56 4.59 -18.96
CA TYR A 53 1.67 3.40 -18.13
C TYR A 53 0.72 3.38 -16.91
N MET A 54 0.17 4.54 -16.51
CA MET A 54 -0.81 4.63 -15.43
C MET A 54 -2.13 3.92 -15.77
N ALA A 55 -2.47 3.85 -17.07
CA ALA A 55 -3.65 3.11 -17.53
C ALA A 55 -3.42 1.59 -17.61
N ASN A 56 -2.15 1.16 -17.62
CA ASN A 56 -1.81 -0.27 -17.69
C ASN A 56 -2.17 -0.98 -16.37
N HIS A 57 -2.53 -2.26 -16.51
CA HIS A 57 -2.70 -3.19 -15.39
C HIS A 57 -3.67 -2.69 -14.30
N PHE A 58 -4.75 -2.00 -14.70
CA PHE A 58 -5.73 -1.40 -13.80
C PHE A 58 -6.15 -2.34 -12.66
N ASP A 59 -6.53 -3.56 -13.00
CA ASP A 59 -6.93 -4.62 -12.06
C ASP A 59 -5.91 -4.88 -10.95
N MET A 60 -4.61 -4.86 -11.25
CA MET A 60 -3.56 -5.09 -10.26
C MET A 60 -3.30 -3.87 -9.36
N ARG A 61 -3.72 -2.67 -9.78
CA ARG A 61 -3.59 -1.43 -8.99
C ARG A 61 -4.68 -1.33 -7.92
N VAL A 62 -5.83 -1.92 -8.19
CA VAL A 62 -7.01 -1.85 -7.31
C VAL A 62 -7.21 -3.14 -6.51
N ASP A 63 -6.47 -4.20 -6.83
CA ASP A 63 -6.51 -5.47 -6.11
C ASP A 63 -5.09 -6.05 -5.92
N PRO A 64 -4.48 -5.88 -4.74
CA PRO A 64 -3.14 -6.40 -4.44
C PRO A 64 -3.07 -7.94 -4.49
N THR A 65 -4.20 -8.65 -4.40
CA THR A 65 -4.22 -10.13 -4.50
C THR A 65 -3.97 -10.63 -5.93
N LYS A 66 -4.22 -9.78 -6.94
CA LYS A 66 -3.86 -10.06 -8.34
C LYS A 66 -2.38 -9.82 -8.62
N LEU A 67 -1.74 -8.91 -7.87
CA LEU A 67 -0.31 -8.65 -7.99
C LEU A 67 0.53 -9.76 -7.35
N VAL A 68 0.14 -10.21 -6.15
CA VAL A 68 0.80 -11.30 -5.44
C VAL A 68 -0.27 -12.35 -5.05
N PRO A 69 -0.35 -13.48 -5.77
CA PRO A 69 -1.35 -14.52 -5.48
C PRO A 69 -1.28 -15.00 -4.04
N GLY A 70 -2.43 -15.00 -3.37
CA GLY A 70 -2.55 -15.44 -1.98
C GLY A 70 -2.19 -14.39 -0.93
N ALA A 71 -1.81 -13.16 -1.32
CA ALA A 71 -1.60 -12.06 -0.39
C ALA A 71 -2.83 -11.85 0.53
N LYS A 72 -2.57 -11.64 1.82
CA LYS A 72 -3.61 -11.42 2.85
C LYS A 72 -3.57 -10.04 3.47
N SER A 73 -2.39 -9.42 3.46
CA SER A 73 -2.20 -8.09 4.01
C SER A 73 -1.15 -7.32 3.21
N VAL A 74 -1.29 -6.00 3.20
CA VAL A 74 -0.31 -5.05 2.70
C VAL A 74 0.32 -4.34 3.90
N ILE A 75 1.66 -4.28 3.94
CA ILE A 75 2.41 -3.58 4.99
C ILE A 75 2.98 -2.31 4.35
N SER A 76 2.56 -1.15 4.85
CA SER A 76 3.04 0.16 4.40
C SER A 76 4.01 0.72 5.41
N LEU A 77 5.24 1.02 5.00
CA LEU A 77 6.27 1.58 5.86
C LEU A 77 6.34 3.10 5.71
N LEU A 78 6.53 3.81 6.82
CA LEU A 78 6.70 5.25 6.84
C LEU A 78 8.18 5.60 7.01
N TYR A 79 8.70 6.43 6.09
CA TYR A 79 10.05 6.94 6.14
C TYR A 79 10.05 8.45 5.86
N ASN A 80 10.69 9.22 6.73
CA ASN A 80 10.88 10.64 6.47
C ASN A 80 12.12 10.82 5.61
N TYR A 81 11.90 11.26 4.36
CA TYR A 81 12.96 11.52 3.39
C TYR A 81 13.48 12.97 3.46
N TYR A 82 13.03 13.79 4.43
CA TYR A 82 13.52 15.16 4.59
C TYR A 82 15.04 15.17 4.78
N PRO A 83 15.80 15.80 3.88
CA PRO A 83 17.26 15.73 3.87
C PRO A 83 17.91 16.77 4.80
N GLY A 84 17.21 17.27 5.83
CA GLY A 84 17.67 18.37 6.70
C GLY A 84 19.13 18.21 7.13
N LEU A 85 19.87 19.33 7.11
CA LEU A 85 21.33 19.38 7.29
C LEU A 85 21.76 18.61 8.55
N ALA A 86 22.65 17.65 8.34
CA ALA A 86 23.44 17.00 9.38
C ALA A 86 24.18 18.04 10.25
#